data_AF-A0A367R7B9-F1
#
_entry.id   AF-A0A367R7B9-F1
#
_cell.length_a   1.000
_cell.length_b   1.000
_cell.length_c   1.000
_cell.angle_alpha   90.00
_cell.angle_beta   90.00
_cell.angle_gamma   90.00
#
_symmetry.space_group_name_H-M   'P 1'
#
loop_
_entity.id
_entity.type
_entity.pdbx_description
1 polymer ?
#
loop_
_entity_poly.entity_id
_entity_poly.type
_entity_poly.pdbx_seq_one_letter_code
_entity_poly.pdbx_strand_id
1 'polypeptide(L)'
;MYAVFLCNYDGAMALKNNADSQAVLIANDEVSPTVLAAPPKTWKEHWLDHEQLLSLVHHNEHVAVYYDKDVSRSVTWPFTYMAEVWQYTKKVYGKFGTDSRLYAIYHTNKYSGGHPSTYLDASHDHRNVIDVGPGPWKSGKGNDLDLCTHEVAHIVEDASKGKKGSPAFTIWDDSKWAEIF
;
A
#
# COMPACT_ATOMS: atom_id res chain seq x y z
N MET A 1 31.31 -6.34 28.01
CA MET A 1 30.61 -6.99 29.16
C MET A 1 29.17 -6.51 29.13
N TYR A 2 28.29 -7.25 28.46
CA TYR A 2 26.87 -6.95 28.40
C TYR A 2 26.13 -8.27 28.61
N ALA A 3 25.32 -8.34 29.68
CA ALA A 3 24.47 -9.47 29.99
C ALA A 3 23.16 -9.33 29.20
N VAL A 4 22.75 -10.39 28.50
CA VAL A 4 21.44 -10.48 27.85
C VAL A 4 20.48 -11.13 28.84
N PHE A 5 19.44 -10.42 29.24
CA PHE A 5 18.31 -10.98 29.99
C PHE A 5 17.33 -11.58 28.98
N LEU A 6 17.14 -12.90 29.04
CA LEU A 6 16.03 -13.59 28.40
C LEU A 6 14.99 -13.91 29.46
N CYS A 7 13.79 -13.39 29.28
CA CYS A 7 12.64 -13.73 30.11
C CYS A 7 12.07 -15.05 29.56
N ASN A 8 12.34 -16.16 30.23
CA ASN A 8 11.65 -17.42 29.98
C ASN A 8 10.54 -17.59 31.01
N TYR A 9 9.34 -17.92 30.52
CA TYR A 9 8.22 -18.41 31.32
C TYR A 9 8.60 -19.80 31.88
N ASP A 10 9.32 -19.78 32.99
CA ASP A 10 9.30 -20.71 34.12
C ASP A 10 10.61 -20.49 34.89
N GLY A 11 10.47 -19.99 36.12
CA GLY A 11 11.57 -19.48 36.92
C GLY A 11 12.56 -20.55 37.35
N ALA A 12 13.67 -20.68 36.62
CA ALA A 12 14.97 -21.12 37.14
C ALA A 12 16.09 -20.77 36.14
N MET A 13 16.93 -19.78 36.48
CA MET A 13 18.15 -19.49 35.71
C MET A 13 19.29 -20.39 36.19
N ALA A 14 19.83 -21.22 35.31
CA ALA A 14 21.11 -21.90 35.53
C ALA A 14 22.05 -21.65 34.34
N LEU A 15 23.21 -21.07 34.61
CA LEU A 15 24.29 -20.88 33.64
C LEU A 15 25.12 -22.17 33.55
N LYS A 16 25.20 -22.77 32.36
CA LYS A 16 26.24 -23.76 32.03
C LYS A 16 27.07 -23.21 30.88
N ASN A 17 28.34 -22.92 31.17
CA ASN A 17 29.36 -22.68 30.15
C ASN A 17 29.77 -24.04 29.60
N ASN A 18 29.66 -24.25 28.29
CA ASN A 18 30.35 -25.35 27.63
C ASN A 18 31.24 -24.79 26.53
N ALA A 19 32.54 -25.01 26.71
CA ALA A 19 33.56 -24.84 25.68
C ALA A 19 33.39 -25.95 24.62
N ASP A 20 33.87 -25.68 23.42
CA ASP A 20 33.85 -26.52 22.22
C ASP A 20 32.50 -26.71 21.52
N SER A 21 32.27 -25.86 20.51
CA SER A 21 32.13 -26.32 19.13
C SER A 21 31.94 -25.13 18.18
N GLN A 22 32.76 -25.11 17.13
CA GLN A 22 32.51 -24.51 15.81
C GLN A 22 31.55 -23.31 15.81
N ALA A 23 32.10 -22.10 15.65
CA ALA A 23 31.29 -20.91 15.40
C ALA A 23 30.43 -21.14 14.13
N VAL A 24 29.20 -21.59 14.34
CA VAL A 24 28.11 -21.43 13.38
C VAL A 24 27.92 -19.92 13.32
N LEU A 25 28.51 -19.31 12.30
CA LEU A 25 28.12 -17.99 11.84
C LEU A 25 26.66 -18.15 11.39
N ILE A 26 25.74 -18.07 12.34
CA ILE A 26 24.38 -17.67 12.03
C ILE A 26 24.57 -16.23 11.57
N ALA A 27 24.64 -16.06 10.25
CA ALA A 27 24.44 -14.77 9.64
C ALA A 27 23.16 -14.24 10.28
N ASN A 28 23.31 -13.24 11.14
CA ASN A 28 22.23 -12.30 11.37
C ASN A 28 21.92 -11.80 9.97
N ASP A 29 20.86 -12.33 9.38
CA ASP A 29 20.24 -11.77 8.20
C ASP A 29 19.65 -10.45 8.68
N GLU A 30 20.53 -9.46 8.90
CA GLU A 30 20.17 -8.07 8.93
C GLU A 30 19.62 -7.83 7.53
N VAL A 31 18.29 -7.97 7.43
CA VAL A 31 17.53 -7.60 6.25
C VAL A 31 17.87 -6.15 6.00
N SER A 32 18.84 -5.93 5.13
CA SER A 32 19.15 -4.63 4.59
C SER A 32 17.83 -4.07 4.08
N PRO A 33 17.42 -2.86 4.51
CA PRO A 33 16.19 -2.27 4.03
C PRO A 33 16.31 -2.21 2.50
N THR A 34 15.49 -3.00 1.81
CA THR A 34 15.46 -2.97 0.35
C THR A 34 15.00 -1.58 -0.03
N VAL A 35 15.96 -0.73 -0.43
CA VAL A 35 15.67 0.62 -0.88
C VAL A 35 14.83 0.48 -2.14
N LEU A 36 13.52 0.76 -2.03
CA LEU A 36 12.63 0.74 -3.18
C LEU A 36 13.12 1.78 -4.19
N ALA A 37 13.16 1.39 -5.47
CA ALA A 37 13.41 2.35 -6.53
C ALA A 37 12.38 3.49 -6.46
N ALA A 38 12.82 4.72 -6.74
CA ALA A 38 11.90 5.85 -6.81
C ALA A 38 10.81 5.56 -7.87
N PRO A 39 9.54 5.94 -7.63
CA PRO A 39 8.50 5.82 -8.66
C PRO A 39 8.87 6.66 -9.88
N PRO A 40 8.41 6.28 -11.10
CA PRO A 40 8.68 7.06 -12.29
C PRO A 40 8.07 8.46 -12.18
N LYS A 41 8.79 9.50 -12.60
CA LYS A 41 8.30 10.89 -12.54
C LYS A 41 7.02 11.11 -13.35
N THR A 42 6.83 10.33 -14.41
CA THR A 42 5.64 10.33 -15.24
C THR A 42 5.20 8.90 -15.52
N TRP A 43 3.90 8.69 -15.65
CA TRP A 43 3.33 7.40 -15.97
C TRP A 43 2.16 7.61 -16.95
N LYS A 44 2.15 6.86 -18.04
CA LYS A 44 1.05 6.87 -19.00
C LYS A 44 0.08 5.75 -18.60
N GLU A 45 -1.14 6.11 -18.26
CA GLU A 45 -2.21 5.13 -18.04
C GLU A 45 -2.56 4.41 -19.34
N HIS A 46 -3.00 3.16 -19.21
CA HIS A 46 -3.32 2.30 -20.34
C HIS A 46 -4.41 1.25 -20.01
N TRP A 47 -5.43 1.64 -19.25
CA TRP A 47 -6.53 0.75 -18.88
C TRP A 47 -7.88 1.28 -19.39
N LEU A 48 -8.69 0.42 -20.04
CA LEU A 48 -9.92 0.84 -20.76
C LEU A 48 -9.71 2.12 -21.60
N ASP A 49 -10.49 3.17 -21.33
CA ASP A 49 -10.41 4.47 -22.00
C ASP A 49 -9.48 5.46 -21.26
N HIS A 50 -8.81 5.03 -20.18
CA HIS A 50 -7.85 5.84 -19.42
C HIS A 50 -6.50 5.87 -20.13
N GLU A 51 -6.22 7.02 -20.75
CA GLU A 51 -4.94 7.29 -21.40
C GLU A 51 -4.28 8.60 -20.91
N GLN A 52 -4.42 9.01 -19.64
CA GLN A 52 -3.80 10.26 -19.21
C GLN A 52 -2.30 10.10 -19.01
N LEU A 53 -1.56 11.19 -19.27
CA LEU A 53 -0.19 11.30 -18.80
C LEU A 53 -0.21 11.84 -17.37
N LEU A 54 0.18 11.00 -16.43
CA LEU A 54 0.28 11.31 -15.03
C LEU A 54 1.64 11.86 -14.68
N SER A 55 1.66 12.76 -13.69
CA SER A 55 2.89 13.27 -13.09
C SER A 55 2.92 12.94 -11.61
N LEU A 56 4.03 12.36 -11.16
CA LEU A 56 4.30 12.10 -9.75
C LEU A 56 4.41 13.44 -9.00
N VAL A 57 3.62 13.62 -7.95
CA VAL A 57 3.64 14.84 -7.11
C VAL A 57 4.24 14.61 -5.74
N HIS A 58 4.15 13.39 -5.23
CA HIS A 58 4.66 13.01 -3.92
C HIS A 58 4.95 11.52 -3.88
N HIS A 59 5.97 11.11 -3.14
CA HIS A 59 6.13 9.71 -2.78
C HIS A 59 6.92 9.56 -1.48
N ASN A 60 6.71 8.43 -0.81
CA ASN A 60 7.48 7.94 0.31
C ASN A 60 7.52 6.40 0.27
N GLU A 61 7.82 5.73 1.39
CA GLU A 61 7.86 4.27 1.50
C GLU A 61 6.47 3.59 1.51
N HIS A 62 5.39 4.35 1.51
CA HIS A 62 4.02 3.84 1.57
C HIS A 62 3.17 4.25 0.38
N VAL A 63 3.38 5.43 -0.18
CA VAL A 63 2.58 5.93 -1.29
C VAL A 63 3.43 6.53 -2.39
N ALA A 64 2.89 6.48 -3.60
CA ALA A 64 3.26 7.31 -4.73
C ALA A 64 1.99 7.98 -5.26
N VAL A 65 1.92 9.31 -5.20
CA VAL A 65 0.74 10.08 -5.58
C VAL A 65 0.98 10.72 -6.94
N TYR A 66 0.07 10.45 -7.86
CA TYR A 66 0.10 10.91 -9.24
C TYR A 66 -1.13 11.74 -9.53
N TYR A 67 -0.96 12.87 -10.21
CA TYR A 67 -2.10 13.56 -10.82
C TYR A 67 -1.91 13.74 -12.31
N ASP A 68 -3.03 13.71 -13.03
CA ASP A 68 -3.10 14.27 -14.36
C ASP A 68 -2.90 15.81 -14.34
N LYS A 69 -2.96 16.43 -15.52
CA LYS A 69 -2.72 17.87 -15.69
C LYS A 69 -3.83 18.77 -15.10
N ASP A 70 -5.02 18.23 -14.86
CA ASP A 70 -6.22 19.00 -14.52
C ASP A 70 -6.46 19.07 -13.00
N VAL A 71 -5.82 18.20 -12.22
CA VAL A 71 -5.82 18.30 -10.75
C VAL A 71 -4.91 19.45 -10.29
N SER A 72 -5.43 20.28 -9.38
CA SER A 72 -4.62 21.33 -8.75
C SER A 72 -3.46 20.75 -7.95
N ARG A 73 -2.23 21.22 -8.21
CA ARG A 73 -1.04 20.86 -7.43
C ARG A 73 -1.07 21.40 -5.99
N SER A 74 -2.02 22.26 -5.64
CA SER A 74 -2.26 22.68 -4.25
C SER A 74 -2.96 21.61 -3.41
N VAL A 75 -3.47 20.54 -4.03
CA VAL A 75 -4.07 19.40 -3.32
C VAL A 75 -2.93 18.54 -2.76
N THR A 76 -2.82 18.49 -1.44
CA THR A 76 -1.73 17.78 -0.74
C THR A 76 -2.20 16.83 0.35
N TRP A 77 -3.47 16.87 0.73
CA TRP A 77 -4.03 15.96 1.74
C TRP A 77 -3.81 14.46 1.41
N PRO A 78 -3.79 14.01 0.12
CA PRO A 78 -3.55 12.59 -0.19
C PRO A 78 -2.20 12.08 0.30
N PHE A 79 -1.21 12.95 0.43
CA PHE A 79 0.18 12.57 0.73
C PHE A 79 0.27 11.90 2.11
N THR A 80 -0.45 12.46 3.08
CA THR A 80 -0.51 11.94 4.45
C THR A 80 -1.60 10.90 4.58
N TYR A 81 -2.84 11.24 4.19
CA TYR A 81 -3.98 10.36 4.44
C TYR A 81 -3.83 8.99 3.77
N MET A 82 -3.45 8.96 2.49
CA MET A 82 -3.27 7.67 1.79
C MET A 82 -2.09 6.88 2.34
N ALA A 83 -1.06 7.57 2.84
CA ALA A 83 0.06 6.89 3.49
C ALA A 83 -0.36 6.23 4.80
N GLU A 84 -1.22 6.87 5.59
CA GLU A 84 -1.75 6.34 6.84
C GLU A 84 -2.72 5.18 6.59
N VAL A 85 -3.67 5.33 5.66
CA VAL A 85 -4.57 4.25 5.23
C VAL A 85 -3.77 3.05 4.76
N TRP A 86 -2.77 3.26 3.89
CA TRP A 86 -1.99 2.14 3.35
C TRP A 86 -1.06 1.49 4.39
N GLN A 87 -0.55 2.26 5.35
CA GLN A 87 0.17 1.71 6.51
C GLN A 87 -0.74 0.81 7.35
N TYR A 88 -1.95 1.28 7.66
CA TYR A 88 -2.96 0.49 8.36
C TYR A 88 -3.25 -0.80 7.59
N THR A 89 -3.52 -0.69 6.28
CA THR A 89 -3.76 -1.83 5.40
C THR A 89 -2.66 -2.87 5.51
N LYS A 90 -1.40 -2.46 5.37
CA LYS A 90 -0.27 -3.39 5.42
C LYS A 90 -0.09 -4.03 6.80
N LYS A 91 -0.35 -3.26 7.86
CA LYS A 91 -0.28 -3.74 9.25
C LYS A 91 -1.33 -4.82 9.55
N VAL A 92 -2.55 -4.66 9.02
CA VAL A 92 -3.69 -5.53 9.34
C VAL A 92 -3.81 -6.70 8.36
N TYR A 93 -3.60 -6.47 7.08
CA TYR A 93 -3.88 -7.44 6.00
C TYR A 93 -2.62 -8.05 5.39
N GLY A 94 -1.44 -7.53 5.71
CA GLY A 94 -0.15 -8.08 5.31
C GLY A 94 0.48 -7.37 4.11
N LYS A 95 1.37 -8.08 3.39
CA LYS A 95 2.16 -7.50 2.29
C LYS A 95 1.39 -7.57 0.96
N PHE A 96 1.52 -6.51 0.17
CA PHE A 96 0.93 -6.37 -1.16
C PHE A 96 2.03 -6.23 -2.22
N GLY A 97 2.76 -7.31 -2.48
CA GLY A 97 3.88 -7.31 -3.42
C GLY A 97 5.22 -6.83 -2.83
N THR A 98 6.26 -6.84 -3.66
CA THR A 98 7.62 -6.43 -3.29
C THR A 98 7.73 -4.91 -3.18
N ASP A 99 7.25 -4.19 -4.19
CA ASP A 99 6.92 -2.77 -4.07
C ASP A 99 5.54 -2.62 -3.44
N SER A 100 5.54 -2.56 -2.11
CA SER A 100 4.31 -2.43 -1.32
C SER A 100 3.86 -0.98 -1.15
N ARG A 101 4.12 -0.10 -2.12
CA ARG A 101 3.50 1.23 -2.16
C ARG A 101 2.10 1.16 -2.76
N LEU A 102 1.25 2.06 -2.30
CA LEU A 102 0.01 2.42 -2.97
C LEU A 102 0.28 3.52 -3.99
N TYR A 103 -0.11 3.29 -5.23
CA TYR A 103 -0.05 4.25 -6.31
C TYR A 103 -1.42 4.92 -6.43
N ALA A 104 -1.57 6.09 -5.81
CA ALA A 104 -2.83 6.81 -5.79
C ALA A 104 -2.87 7.84 -6.91
N ILE A 105 -3.82 7.68 -7.83
CA ILE A 105 -4.00 8.50 -9.01
C ILE A 105 -5.28 9.32 -8.88
N TYR A 106 -5.20 10.61 -9.24
CA TYR A 106 -6.34 11.51 -9.16
C TYR A 106 -6.57 12.23 -10.48
N HIS A 107 -7.86 12.38 -10.81
CA HIS A 107 -8.36 13.08 -11.97
C HIS A 107 -9.33 14.20 -11.59
N THR A 108 -9.40 15.26 -12.40
CA THR A 108 -10.42 16.31 -12.25
C THR A 108 -11.24 16.48 -13.51
N ASN A 109 -12.57 16.61 -13.35
CA ASN A 109 -13.57 16.76 -14.42
C ASN A 109 -13.68 15.57 -15.40
N LYS A 110 -13.20 14.38 -15.01
CA LYS A 110 -13.26 13.15 -15.83
C LYS A 110 -13.24 11.90 -14.94
N TYR A 111 -13.58 10.76 -15.54
CA TYR A 111 -13.49 9.43 -14.94
C TYR A 111 -14.16 9.33 -13.57
N SER A 112 -15.47 9.60 -13.52
CA SER A 112 -16.22 9.61 -12.27
C SER A 112 -16.23 8.24 -11.60
N GLY A 113 -15.97 8.21 -10.29
CA GLY A 113 -15.88 6.98 -9.50
C GLY A 113 -14.43 6.64 -9.17
N GLY A 114 -14.20 5.39 -8.80
CA GLY A 114 -12.86 4.87 -8.60
C GLY A 114 -12.65 3.55 -9.31
N HIS A 115 -11.37 3.22 -9.51
CA HIS A 115 -10.93 1.96 -10.04
C HIS A 115 -9.74 1.43 -9.22
N PRO A 116 -9.87 0.24 -8.63
CA PRO A 116 -8.79 -0.39 -7.92
C PRO A 116 -8.04 -1.36 -8.85
N SER A 117 -6.73 -1.46 -8.66
CA SER A 117 -5.94 -2.54 -9.24
C SER A 117 -4.89 -3.01 -8.25
N THR A 118 -4.47 -4.26 -8.41
CA THR A 118 -3.56 -4.92 -7.47
C THR A 118 -2.23 -5.24 -8.15
N TYR A 119 -1.19 -5.45 -7.34
CA TYR A 119 0.11 -5.90 -7.84
C TYR A 119 0.07 -7.27 -8.57
N LEU A 120 -1.05 -8.01 -8.44
CA LEU A 120 -1.31 -9.27 -9.12
C LEU A 120 -1.92 -9.08 -10.52
N ASP A 121 -2.12 -7.83 -10.95
CA ASP A 121 -2.70 -7.48 -12.24
C ASP A 121 -1.73 -6.72 -13.15
N ALA A 122 -1.70 -7.12 -14.43
CA ALA A 122 -0.82 -6.54 -15.42
C ALA A 122 -1.37 -5.22 -16.01
N SER A 123 -2.68 -4.98 -15.91
CA SER A 123 -3.34 -3.76 -16.44
C SER A 123 -2.76 -2.47 -15.85
N HIS A 124 -2.14 -2.55 -14.68
CA HIS A 124 -1.53 -1.43 -13.98
C HIS A 124 -0.05 -1.66 -13.67
N ASP A 125 0.66 -2.36 -14.55
CA ASP A 125 2.10 -2.62 -14.44
C ASP A 125 2.49 -3.32 -13.12
N HIS A 126 1.62 -4.18 -12.58
CA HIS A 126 1.81 -4.87 -11.30
C HIS A 126 1.98 -3.93 -10.10
N ARG A 127 1.18 -2.85 -10.04
CA ARG A 127 1.12 -1.91 -8.92
C ARG A 127 -0.20 -2.02 -8.18
N ASN A 128 -0.17 -1.76 -6.87
CA ASN A 128 -1.40 -1.50 -6.10
C ASN A 128 -1.85 -0.08 -6.40
N VAL A 129 -3.01 0.08 -7.00
CA VAL A 129 -3.48 1.36 -7.55
C VAL A 129 -4.88 1.65 -7.06
N ILE A 130 -5.10 2.91 -6.71
CA ILE A 130 -6.43 3.51 -6.79
C ILE A 130 -6.36 4.60 -7.86
N ASP A 131 -7.33 4.62 -8.76
CA ASP A 131 -7.50 5.63 -9.79
C ASP A 131 -8.87 6.27 -9.58
N VAL A 132 -8.90 7.53 -9.14
CA VAL A 132 -10.13 8.20 -8.71
C VAL A 132 -10.42 9.50 -9.46
N GLY A 133 -11.69 9.72 -9.75
CA GLY A 133 -12.25 10.91 -10.41
C GLY A 133 -13.66 11.21 -9.89
N PRO A 134 -14.24 12.40 -10.16
CA PRO A 134 -13.70 13.48 -10.98
C PRO A 134 -13.23 14.71 -10.18
N GLY A 135 -12.91 14.56 -8.89
CA GLY A 135 -12.51 15.67 -8.02
C GLY A 135 -13.65 16.58 -7.55
N PRO A 136 -13.35 17.78 -6.99
CA PRO A 136 -12.12 18.56 -7.15
C PRO A 136 -11.04 18.37 -6.06
N TRP A 137 -11.21 17.42 -5.12
CA TRP A 137 -10.20 17.04 -4.10
C TRP A 137 -9.76 18.14 -3.13
N LYS A 138 -10.55 19.20 -3.00
CA LYS A 138 -10.10 20.42 -2.30
C LYS A 138 -10.04 20.26 -0.78
N SER A 139 -10.84 19.36 -0.21
CA SER A 139 -11.16 19.39 1.21
C SER A 139 -10.43 18.34 2.03
N GLY A 140 -10.11 17.19 1.42
CA GLY A 140 -9.63 16.02 2.16
C GLY A 140 -10.61 15.60 3.25
N LYS A 141 -11.91 15.63 2.94
CA LYS A 141 -13.03 15.32 3.84
C LYS A 141 -14.18 14.69 3.05
N GLY A 142 -15.06 13.98 3.77
CA GLY A 142 -16.23 13.32 3.18
C GLY A 142 -15.80 12.47 1.99
N ASN A 143 -16.49 12.62 0.86
CA ASN A 143 -16.23 11.81 -0.34
C ASN A 143 -14.79 11.89 -0.88
N ASP A 144 -14.01 12.94 -0.58
CA ASP A 144 -12.57 12.95 -0.92
C ASP A 144 -11.85 11.78 -0.23
N LEU A 145 -12.20 11.52 1.04
CA LEU A 145 -11.64 10.43 1.85
C LEU A 145 -12.38 9.12 1.60
N ASP A 146 -13.72 9.15 1.61
CA ASP A 146 -14.56 7.95 1.58
C ASP A 146 -14.30 7.15 0.29
N LEU A 147 -14.31 7.82 -0.87
CA LEU A 147 -14.02 7.18 -2.16
C LEU A 147 -12.60 6.61 -2.20
N CYS A 148 -11.60 7.36 -1.75
CA CYS A 148 -10.21 6.88 -1.80
C CYS A 148 -9.98 5.68 -0.88
N THR A 149 -10.61 5.67 0.29
CA THR A 149 -10.55 4.55 1.24
C THR A 149 -11.30 3.34 0.71
N HIS A 150 -12.46 3.55 0.10
CA HIS A 150 -13.26 2.53 -0.55
C HIS A 150 -12.43 1.78 -1.61
N GLU A 151 -11.73 2.51 -2.48
CA GLU A 151 -10.88 1.87 -3.50
C GLU A 151 -9.70 1.09 -2.88
N VAL A 152 -9.15 1.55 -1.76
CA VAL A 152 -8.13 0.77 -1.04
C VAL A 152 -8.71 -0.52 -0.46
N ALA A 153 -9.97 -0.49 -0.01
CA ALA A 153 -10.65 -1.69 0.43
C ALA A 153 -10.65 -2.72 -0.69
N HIS A 154 -11.08 -2.38 -1.90
CA HIS A 154 -11.07 -3.33 -3.01
C HIS A 154 -9.71 -3.99 -3.27
N ILE A 155 -8.60 -3.25 -3.13
CA ILE A 155 -7.26 -3.86 -3.21
C ILE A 155 -7.07 -4.93 -2.12
N VAL A 156 -7.53 -4.65 -0.89
CA VAL A 156 -7.47 -5.60 0.22
C VAL A 156 -8.34 -6.82 -0.07
N GLU A 157 -9.58 -6.63 -0.54
CA GLU A 157 -10.47 -7.72 -0.89
C GLU A 157 -9.88 -8.63 -1.98
N ASP A 158 -9.26 -8.04 -3.00
CA ASP A 158 -8.78 -8.77 -4.19
C ASP A 158 -7.34 -9.25 -4.15
N ALA A 159 -6.52 -8.80 -3.20
CA ALA A 159 -5.09 -9.17 -3.14
C ALA A 159 -4.57 -9.57 -1.76
N SER A 160 -5.40 -9.57 -0.72
CA SER A 160 -4.96 -9.94 0.63
C SER A 160 -4.29 -11.32 0.67
N LYS A 161 -3.20 -11.41 1.42
CA LYS A 161 -2.43 -12.65 1.61
C LYS A 161 -1.95 -13.27 0.27
N GLY A 162 -1.76 -12.45 -0.76
CA GLY A 162 -1.28 -12.86 -2.07
C GLY A 162 -2.26 -13.74 -2.86
N LYS A 163 -3.57 -13.60 -2.59
CA LYS A 163 -4.63 -14.28 -3.33
C LYS A 163 -5.30 -13.29 -4.27
N LYS A 164 -5.44 -13.67 -5.54
CA LYS A 164 -6.15 -12.85 -6.54
C LYS A 164 -7.66 -13.12 -6.47
N GLY A 165 -8.44 -12.06 -6.33
CA GLY A 165 -9.89 -12.06 -6.34
C GLY A 165 -10.54 -12.39 -4.99
N SER A 166 -11.82 -12.06 -4.86
CA SER A 166 -12.62 -12.33 -3.67
C SER A 166 -13.76 -13.31 -3.90
N PRO A 167 -13.75 -14.48 -3.22
CA PRO A 167 -14.90 -15.38 -3.19
C PRO A 167 -16.16 -14.75 -2.57
N ALA A 168 -15.98 -13.72 -1.74
CA ALA A 168 -17.06 -13.05 -1.03
C ALA A 168 -17.66 -11.87 -1.79
N PHE A 169 -17.06 -11.46 -2.92
CA PHE A 169 -17.54 -10.33 -3.72
C PHE A 169 -19.01 -10.50 -4.13
N THR A 170 -19.46 -11.72 -4.44
CA THR A 170 -20.87 -11.98 -4.77
C THR A 170 -21.87 -11.72 -3.63
N ILE A 171 -21.38 -11.56 -2.40
CA ILE A 171 -22.18 -11.28 -1.19
C ILE A 171 -22.11 -9.80 -0.85
N TRP A 172 -20.90 -9.24 -0.84
CA TRP A 172 -20.64 -7.86 -0.48
C TRP A 172 -20.95 -6.89 -1.61
N ASP A 173 -20.89 -7.38 -2.85
CA ASP A 173 -20.85 -6.59 -4.07
C ASP A 173 -19.71 -5.56 -4.00
N ASP A 174 -19.77 -4.56 -4.86
CA ASP A 174 -18.90 -3.38 -4.83
C ASP A 174 -18.75 -2.80 -3.40
N SER A 175 -19.82 -2.24 -2.83
CA SER A 175 -19.53 -1.26 -1.77
C SER A 175 -19.57 -1.81 -0.35
N LYS A 176 -20.38 -2.84 -0.02
CA LYS A 176 -20.78 -3.04 1.40
C LYS A 176 -19.62 -3.29 2.36
N TRP A 177 -18.63 -4.05 1.93
CA TRP A 177 -17.46 -4.29 2.76
C TRP A 177 -16.49 -3.10 2.71
N ALA A 178 -16.35 -2.44 1.56
CA ALA A 178 -15.56 -1.22 1.39
C ALA A 178 -16.07 -0.05 2.26
N GLU A 179 -17.38 0.06 2.50
CA GLU A 179 -17.98 1.06 3.39
C GLU A 179 -17.74 0.78 4.90
N ILE A 180 -17.30 -0.44 5.25
CA ILE A 180 -16.99 -0.82 6.65
C ILE A 180 -15.50 -0.67 6.95
N PHE A 181 -14.66 -0.83 5.91
CA PHE A 181 -13.20 -0.77 5.98
C PHE A 181 -12.70 0.58 6.49
#